data_AF-A0ABD6BB24-F1
#
_entry.id   AF-A0ABD6BB24-F1
#
_cell.length_a   1.000
_cell.length_b   1.000
_cell.length_c   1.000
_cell.angle_alpha   90.00
_cell.angle_beta   90.00
_cell.angle_gamma   90.00
#
_symmetry.space_group_name_H-M   'P 1'
#
loop_
_entity.id
_entity.type
_entity.pdbx_description
1 polymer ?
#
loop_
_entity_poly.entity_id
_entity_poly.type
_entity_poly.pdbx_seq_one_letter_code
_entity_poly.pdbx_strand_id
1 'polypeptide(L)'
;MSEDAFIDEEEAEQNLEQFLEEHGNEGLFVVYFRQFIFSFIMQELKSSDEEVNDIGTQLHFDAEGDELLKDNREQMLERCEHWAQDLVDHLKKDEVVAEVIESGDLGRLEDENVEERVEQALDTKFNEWSGQLETFLEELE
;
A
#
# COMPACT_ATOMS: atom_id res chain seq x y z
N MET A 1 -6.80 -5.25 29.19
CA MET A 1 -5.44 -4.82 29.59
C MET A 1 -4.54 -5.27 28.45
N SER A 2 -4.51 -4.52 27.35
CA SER A 2 -3.52 -4.76 26.30
C SER A 2 -2.24 -4.11 26.78
N GLU A 3 -1.21 -4.93 27.00
CA GLU A 3 0.15 -4.46 27.18
C GLU A 3 0.55 -3.79 25.86
N ASP A 4 0.46 -2.46 25.80
CA ASP A 4 1.20 -1.69 24.81
C ASP A 4 2.67 -2.04 25.06
N ALA A 5 3.22 -2.91 24.22
CA ALA A 5 4.64 -3.19 24.19
C ALA A 5 5.32 -1.87 23.82
N PHE A 6 5.86 -1.20 24.84
CA PHE A 6 6.74 -0.05 24.67
C PHE A 6 7.97 -0.60 23.93
N ILE A 7 7.98 -0.50 22.61
CA ILE A 7 9.17 -0.81 21.83
C ILE A 7 10.23 0.17 22.30
N ASP A 8 11.34 -0.36 22.81
CA ASP A 8 12.48 0.46 23.22
C ASP A 8 13.01 1.22 21.98
N GLU A 9 13.30 2.51 22.12
CA GLU A 9 13.75 3.34 21.00
C GLU A 9 15.02 2.77 20.36
N GLU A 10 15.91 2.19 21.18
CA GLU A 10 17.13 1.51 20.70
C GLU A 10 16.83 0.21 19.92
N GLU A 11 15.77 -0.52 20.28
CA GLU A 11 15.35 -1.74 19.59
C GLU A 11 14.64 -1.40 18.27
N ALA A 12 13.84 -0.33 18.24
CA ALA A 12 13.24 0.19 17.02
C ALA A 12 14.30 0.67 16.01
N GLU A 13 15.33 1.38 16.48
CA GLU A 13 16.42 1.87 15.66
C GLU A 13 17.25 0.72 15.07
N GLN A 14 17.60 -0.29 15.88
CA GLN A 14 18.30 -1.49 15.39
C GLN A 14 17.48 -2.29 14.37
N ASN A 15 16.18 -2.43 14.60
CA ASN A 15 15.30 -3.12 13.65
C ASN A 15 15.20 -2.36 12.32
N LEU A 16 15.18 -1.03 12.36
CA LEU A 16 15.16 -0.20 11.15
C LEU A 16 16.48 -0.28 10.39
N GLU A 17 17.61 -0.20 11.08
CA GLU A 17 18.95 -0.35 10.46
C GLU A 17 19.08 -1.72 9.79
N GLN A 18 18.70 -2.80 10.49
CA GLN A 18 18.73 -4.15 9.93
C GLN A 18 17.82 -4.29 8.71
N PHE A 19 16.61 -3.73 8.77
CA PHE A 19 15.69 -3.73 7.64
C PHE A 19 16.27 -3.01 6.42
N LEU A 20 16.91 -1.86 6.63
CA LEU A 20 17.57 -1.09 5.57
C LEU A 20 18.78 -1.82 4.99
N GLU A 21 19.56 -2.55 5.80
CA GLU A 21 20.65 -3.39 5.32
C GLU A 21 20.14 -4.56 4.45
N GLU A 22 19.04 -5.19 4.85
CA GLU A 22 18.49 -6.37 4.18
C GLU A 22 17.71 -6.02 2.90
N HIS A 23 16.97 -4.91 2.90
CA HIS A 23 16.01 -4.57 1.84
C HIS A 23 16.35 -3.28 1.09
N GLY A 24 17.36 -2.53 1.53
CA GLY A 24 17.70 -1.23 0.99
C GLY A 24 16.61 -0.16 1.21
N ASN A 25 16.85 1.03 0.67
CA ASN A 25 15.89 2.14 0.75
C ASN A 25 14.57 1.81 0.03
N GLU A 26 14.61 0.98 -1.01
CA GLU A 26 13.44 0.49 -1.73
C GLU A 26 12.46 -0.24 -0.80
N GLY A 27 12.96 -0.98 0.18
CA GLY A 27 12.14 -1.66 1.18
C GLY A 27 11.24 -0.70 1.96
N LEU A 28 11.70 0.53 2.24
CA LEU A 28 10.87 1.54 2.92
C LEU A 28 9.66 1.93 2.08
N PHE A 29 9.86 2.14 0.77
CA PHE A 29 8.78 2.48 -0.15
C PHE A 29 7.81 1.31 -0.33
N VAL A 30 8.31 0.06 -0.38
CA VAL A 30 7.45 -1.12 -0.41
C VAL A 30 6.57 -1.19 0.84
N VAL A 31 7.12 -0.95 2.03
CA VAL A 31 6.34 -0.94 3.28
C VAL A 31 5.32 0.20 3.28
N TYR A 32 5.73 1.41 2.88
CA TYR A 32 4.86 2.57 2.75
C TYR A 32 3.68 2.30 1.82
N PHE A 33 3.94 1.88 0.58
CA PHE A 33 2.90 1.64 -0.41
C PHE A 33 2.04 0.43 -0.07
N ARG A 34 2.59 -0.62 0.56
CA ARG A 34 1.78 -1.73 1.06
C ARG A 34 0.72 -1.26 2.05
N GLN A 35 1.08 -0.37 2.98
CA GLN A 35 0.12 0.18 3.93
C GLN A 35 -0.87 1.12 3.28
N PHE A 36 -0.42 1.94 2.32
CA PHE A 36 -1.30 2.78 1.52
C PHE A 36 -2.35 1.96 0.76
N ILE A 37 -1.93 0.96 -0.02
CA ILE A 37 -2.80 0.08 -0.82
C ILE A 37 -3.76 -0.66 0.10
N PHE A 38 -3.27 -1.24 1.21
CA PHE A 38 -4.14 -1.92 2.17
C PHE A 38 -5.19 -0.96 2.76
N SER A 39 -4.79 0.27 3.11
CA SER A 39 -5.72 1.26 3.66
C SER A 39 -6.76 1.71 2.63
N PHE A 40 -6.35 1.88 1.37
CA PHE A 40 -7.25 2.19 0.25
C PHE A 40 -8.30 1.10 0.06
N ILE A 41 -7.88 -0.17 -0.05
CA ILE A 41 -8.80 -1.30 -0.19
C ILE A 41 -9.75 -1.35 1.01
N MET A 42 -9.22 -1.18 2.23
CA MET A 42 -10.05 -1.15 3.44
C MET A 42 -11.03 0.04 3.49
N GLN A 43 -10.70 1.19 2.90
CA GLN A 43 -11.61 2.34 2.81
C GLN A 43 -12.75 2.04 1.84
N GLU A 44 -12.44 1.52 0.65
CA GLU A 44 -13.44 1.09 -0.32
C GLU A 44 -14.40 0.03 0.27
N LEU A 45 -13.86 -0.88 1.09
CA LEU A 45 -14.66 -1.90 1.78
C LEU A 45 -15.55 -1.33 2.89
N LYS A 46 -15.08 -0.30 3.62
CA LYS A 46 -15.80 0.30 4.76
C LYS A 46 -16.77 1.42 4.37
N SER A 47 -16.65 2.00 3.18
CA SER A 47 -17.53 3.07 2.72
C SER A 47 -18.97 2.60 2.44
N SER A 48 -19.31 1.36 2.77
CA SER A 48 -20.68 0.85 2.82
C SER A 48 -21.64 1.63 3.76
N ASP A 49 -21.13 2.49 4.66
CA ASP A 49 -21.94 3.17 5.69
C ASP A 49 -22.09 4.70 5.57
N GLU A 50 -21.34 5.42 4.72
CA GLU A 50 -21.49 6.88 4.58
C GLU A 50 -21.27 7.37 3.14
N GLU A 51 -22.28 8.07 2.58
CA GLU A 51 -22.20 8.80 1.31
C GLU A 51 -21.04 9.83 1.35
N VAL A 52 -19.90 9.49 0.75
CA VAL A 52 -18.82 10.45 0.50
C VAL A 52 -18.74 10.71 -1.00
N ASN A 53 -18.97 11.98 -1.36
CA ASN A 53 -18.90 12.49 -2.74
C ASN A 53 -17.46 12.90 -3.07
N ASP A 54 -16.91 12.31 -4.13
CA ASP A 54 -15.62 12.61 -4.82
C ASP A 54 -14.36 12.00 -4.16
N ILE A 55 -13.44 11.27 -4.84
CA ILE A 55 -13.07 11.14 -6.26
C ILE A 55 -12.64 9.68 -6.54
N GLY A 56 -13.06 9.09 -7.67
CA GLY A 56 -12.38 7.95 -8.31
C GLY A 56 -13.03 6.57 -8.16
N THR A 57 -14.06 6.29 -8.98
CA THR A 57 -14.66 4.97 -9.29
C THR A 57 -14.68 3.93 -8.16
N GLN A 58 -15.66 4.06 -7.27
CA GLN A 58 -15.97 3.10 -6.21
C GLN A 58 -16.38 1.73 -6.80
N LEU A 59 -15.71 0.65 -6.37
CA LEU A 59 -16.14 -0.73 -6.62
C LEU A 59 -16.93 -1.20 -5.40
N HIS A 60 -18.26 -1.14 -5.52
CA HIS A 60 -19.22 -1.36 -4.44
C HIS A 60 -19.39 -2.84 -4.07
N PHE A 61 -19.15 -3.23 -2.80
CA PHE A 61 -19.56 -4.53 -2.24
C PHE A 61 -20.00 -4.45 -0.76
N ASP A 62 -20.76 -5.44 -0.29
CA ASP A 62 -21.64 -5.38 0.91
C ASP A 62 -21.06 -6.04 2.19
N ALA A 63 -21.93 -6.30 3.18
CA ALA A 63 -21.59 -6.79 4.53
C ALA A 63 -20.83 -8.14 4.57
N GLU A 64 -20.79 -8.90 3.48
CA GLU A 64 -19.94 -10.09 3.36
C GLU A 64 -18.44 -9.74 3.30
N GLY A 65 -18.08 -8.54 2.84
CA GLY A 65 -16.70 -8.08 2.75
C GLY A 65 -15.96 -8.05 4.10
N ASP A 66 -16.66 -7.68 5.18
CA ASP A 66 -16.06 -7.56 6.52
C ASP A 66 -15.75 -8.92 7.18
N GLU A 67 -16.55 -9.96 6.88
CA GLU A 67 -16.25 -11.35 7.31
C GLU A 67 -15.17 -11.98 6.44
N LEU A 68 -15.24 -11.79 5.12
CA LEU A 68 -14.27 -12.32 4.16
C LEU A 68 -12.85 -11.79 4.40
N LEU A 69 -12.72 -10.55 4.87
CA LEU A 69 -11.44 -9.94 5.24
C LEU A 69 -10.85 -10.45 6.55
N LYS A 70 -11.69 -10.82 7.53
CA LYS A 70 -11.18 -11.36 8.80
C LYS A 70 -10.50 -12.71 8.60
N ASP A 71 -11.09 -13.52 7.73
CA ASP A 71 -10.59 -14.87 7.42
C ASP A 71 -9.43 -14.84 6.42
N ASN A 72 -9.32 -13.79 5.60
CA ASN A 72 -8.31 -13.66 4.54
C ASN A 72 -7.31 -12.51 4.74
N ARG A 73 -7.23 -11.92 5.94
CA ARG A 73 -6.38 -10.75 6.23
C ARG A 73 -4.91 -10.98 5.86
N GLU A 74 -4.37 -12.14 6.19
CA GLU A 74 -2.97 -12.50 5.89
C GLU A 74 -2.74 -12.57 4.38
N GLN A 75 -3.66 -13.20 3.64
CA GLN A 75 -3.58 -13.30 2.17
C GLN A 75 -3.72 -11.93 1.50
N MET A 76 -4.57 -11.04 2.04
CA MET A 76 -4.69 -9.66 1.55
C MET A 76 -3.40 -8.87 1.82
N LEU A 77 -2.81 -9.02 3.00
CA LEU A 77 -1.55 -8.37 3.34
C LEU A 77 -0.37 -8.84 2.48
N GLU A 78 -0.33 -10.13 2.12
CA GLU A 78 0.62 -10.70 1.17
C GLU A 78 0.38 -10.16 -0.24
N ARG A 79 -0.89 -10.05 -0.68
CA ARG A 79 -1.22 -9.49 -2.00
C ARG A 79 -0.83 -8.02 -2.11
N CYS A 80 -1.11 -7.22 -1.09
CA CYS A 80 -0.68 -5.82 -1.02
C CYS A 80 0.84 -5.68 -1.05
N GLU A 81 1.59 -6.63 -0.47
CA GLU A 81 3.04 -6.63 -0.57
C GLU A 81 3.52 -6.85 -2.01
N HIS A 82 2.93 -7.80 -2.73
CA HIS A 82 3.25 -8.02 -4.15
C HIS A 82 2.92 -6.80 -5.02
N TRP A 83 1.77 -6.17 -4.79
CA TRP A 83 1.39 -4.94 -5.50
C TRP A 83 2.29 -3.76 -5.15
N ALA A 84 2.69 -3.63 -3.89
CA ALA A 84 3.65 -2.60 -3.49
C ALA A 84 5.03 -2.78 -4.16
N GLN A 85 5.51 -4.03 -4.26
CA GLN A 85 6.75 -4.34 -5.00
C GLN A 85 6.62 -3.99 -6.49
N ASP A 86 5.53 -4.41 -7.14
CA ASP A 86 5.27 -4.09 -8.55
C ASP A 86 5.16 -2.58 -8.82
N LEU A 87 4.55 -1.83 -7.90
CA LEU A 87 4.49 -0.37 -7.98
C LEU A 87 5.87 0.26 -7.83
N VAL A 88 6.66 -0.14 -6.83
CA VAL A 88 8.02 0.39 -6.63
C VAL A 88 8.90 0.09 -7.85
N ASP A 89 8.83 -1.13 -8.41
CA ASP A 89 9.54 -1.49 -9.64
C ASP A 89 9.08 -0.66 -10.85
N HIS A 90 7.81 -0.27 -10.90
CA HIS A 90 7.29 0.61 -11.93
C HIS A 90 7.78 2.05 -11.74
N LEU A 91 7.71 2.59 -10.52
CA LEU A 91 8.14 3.95 -10.19
C LEU A 91 9.63 4.17 -10.47
N LYS A 92 10.47 3.16 -10.24
CA LYS A 92 11.91 3.21 -10.57
C LYS A 92 12.22 3.37 -12.06
N LYS A 93 11.24 3.24 -12.95
CA LYS A 93 11.42 3.51 -14.39
C LYS A 93 11.38 5.00 -14.71
N ASP A 94 10.84 5.82 -13.81
CA ASP A 94 10.90 7.27 -13.89
C ASP A 94 12.17 7.77 -13.18
N GLU A 95 13.03 8.52 -13.87
CA GLU A 95 14.32 8.97 -13.33
C GLU A 95 14.17 9.87 -12.10
N VAL A 96 13.11 10.69 -12.03
CA VAL A 96 12.87 11.61 -10.91
C VAL A 96 12.43 10.83 -9.67
N VAL A 97 11.51 9.88 -9.85
CA VAL A 97 11.01 9.07 -8.72
C VAL A 97 12.05 8.05 -8.28
N ALA A 98 12.83 7.48 -9.22
CA ALA A 98 13.94 6.58 -8.90
C ALA A 98 14.96 7.24 -7.97
N GLU A 99 15.31 8.51 -8.19
CA GLU A 99 16.22 9.25 -7.32
C GLU A 99 15.68 9.36 -5.89
N VAL A 100 14.37 9.61 -5.74
CA VAL A 100 13.70 9.68 -4.42
C VAL A 100 13.73 8.33 -3.71
N ILE A 101 13.47 7.25 -4.46
CA ILE A 101 13.48 5.88 -3.94
C ILE A 101 14.89 5.48 -3.49
N GLU A 102 15.90 5.75 -4.34
CA GLU A 102 17.29 5.47 -4.03
C GLU A 102 17.80 6.29 -2.84
N SER A 103 17.31 7.53 -2.65
CA SER A 103 17.69 8.36 -1.50
C SER A 103 16.99 7.95 -0.20
N GLY A 104 15.95 7.13 -0.24
CA GLY A 104 15.18 6.76 0.95
C GLY A 104 14.32 7.88 1.51
N ASP A 105 14.11 8.96 0.74
CA ASP A 105 13.51 10.19 1.25
C ASP A 105 12.01 10.21 0.97
N LEU A 106 11.23 9.60 1.87
CA LEU A 106 9.77 9.57 1.78
C LEU A 106 9.16 10.99 1.77
N GLY A 107 9.83 11.99 2.35
CA GLY A 107 9.31 13.36 2.38
C GLY A 107 9.22 14.00 1.00
N ARG A 108 10.07 13.56 0.05
CA ARG A 108 10.03 14.04 -1.35
C ARG A 108 8.85 13.49 -2.15
N LEU A 109 8.08 12.54 -1.62
CA LEU A 109 6.83 12.12 -2.25
C LEU A 109 5.80 13.26 -2.30
N GLU A 110 5.90 14.23 -1.39
CA GLU A 110 5.04 15.42 -1.32
C GLU A 110 5.51 16.57 -2.23
N ASP A 111 6.64 16.41 -2.92
CA ASP A 111 7.08 17.38 -3.91
C ASP A 111 6.12 17.31 -5.12
N GLU A 112 5.51 18.43 -5.51
CA GLU A 112 4.48 18.50 -6.59
C GLU A 112 4.85 17.71 -7.87
N ASN A 113 6.12 17.80 -8.32
CA ASN A 113 6.60 17.09 -9.51
C ASN A 113 6.86 15.58 -9.30
N VAL A 114 7.02 15.13 -8.05
CA VAL A 114 7.13 13.71 -7.68
C VAL A 114 5.73 13.15 -7.46
N GLU A 115 4.89 13.87 -6.71
CA GLU A 115 3.51 13.51 -6.39
C GLU A 115 2.72 13.20 -7.66
N GLU A 116 2.69 14.11 -8.65
CA GLU A 116 1.95 13.90 -9.90
C GLU A 116 2.38 12.61 -10.64
N ARG A 117 3.66 12.27 -10.60
CA ARG A 117 4.20 11.07 -11.25
C ARG A 117 3.82 9.81 -10.50
N VAL A 118 3.87 9.87 -9.17
CA VAL A 118 3.46 8.77 -8.29
C VAL A 118 1.97 8.52 -8.44
N GLU A 119 1.15 9.56 -8.49
CA GLU A 119 -0.29 9.46 -8.75
C GLU A 119 -0.59 8.83 -10.11
N GLN A 120 0.08 9.25 -11.18
CA GLN A 120 -0.10 8.65 -12.52
C GLN A 120 0.29 7.17 -12.55
N ALA A 121 1.36 6.81 -11.84
CA ALA A 121 1.80 5.42 -11.72
C ALA A 121 0.79 4.59 -10.89
N LEU A 122 0.28 5.14 -9.80
CA LEU A 122 -0.77 4.53 -8.99
C LEU A 122 -2.03 4.29 -9.82
N ASP A 123 -2.53 5.28 -10.56
CA ASP A 123 -3.71 5.13 -11.43
C ASP A 123 -3.48 4.03 -12.48
N THR A 124 -2.32 4.04 -13.12
CA THR A 124 -1.95 2.98 -14.09
C THR A 124 -1.99 1.60 -13.44
N LYS A 125 -1.39 1.47 -12.25
CA LYS A 125 -1.31 0.20 -11.53
C LYS A 125 -2.63 -0.26 -10.95
N PHE A 126 -3.44 0.61 -10.39
CA PHE A 126 -4.78 0.27 -9.93
C PHE A 126 -5.67 -0.19 -11.08
N ASN A 127 -5.57 0.42 -12.27
CA ASN A 127 -6.28 -0.06 -13.45
C ASN A 127 -5.79 -1.44 -13.93
N GLU A 128 -4.50 -1.77 -13.75
CA GLU A 128 -3.97 -3.12 -14.03
C GLU A 128 -4.44 -4.15 -12.98
N TRP A 129 -4.45 -3.76 -11.70
CA TRP A 129 -4.78 -4.64 -10.59
C TRP A 129 -6.27 -4.81 -10.36
N SER A 130 -7.12 -3.87 -10.78
CA SER A 130 -8.58 -3.97 -10.61
C SER A 130 -9.13 -5.28 -11.19
N GLY A 131 -8.70 -5.65 -12.40
CA GLY A 131 -9.06 -6.94 -12.99
C GLY A 131 -8.51 -8.17 -12.24
N GLN A 132 -7.39 -8.01 -11.51
CA GLN A 132 -6.84 -9.06 -10.64
C GLN A 132 -7.60 -9.15 -9.31
N LEU A 133 -8.01 -8.01 -8.76
CA LEU A 133 -8.76 -7.91 -7.51
C LEU A 133 -10.15 -8.52 -7.68
N GLU A 134 -10.86 -8.21 -8.77
CA GLU A 134 -12.15 -8.85 -9.09
C GLU A 134 -12.03 -10.38 -9.13
N THR A 135 -11.02 -10.89 -9.85
CA THR A 135 -10.76 -12.33 -9.92
C THR A 135 -10.45 -12.93 -8.54
N PHE A 136 -9.65 -12.24 -7.73
CA PHE A 136 -9.29 -12.70 -6.39
C PHE A 136 -10.49 -12.74 -5.45
N LEU A 137 -11.38 -11.75 -5.51
CA LEU A 137 -12.60 -11.73 -4.70
C LEU A 137 -13.55 -12.86 -5.10
N GLU A 138 -13.70 -13.14 -6.40
CA GLU A 138 -14.49 -14.29 -6.89
C GLU A 138 -13.91 -15.65 -6.44
N GLU A 139 -12.59 -15.77 -6.23
CA GLU A 139 -11.95 -17.00 -5.74
C GLU A 139 -12.13 -17.24 -4.23
N LEU A 140 -12.51 -16.20 -3.48
CA LEU A 140 -12.73 -16.27 -2.03
C LEU A 140 -14.19 -16.58 -1.65
N GLU A 141 -15.14 -16.47 -2.60
CA GLU A 141 -16.55 -16.90 -2.48
C GLU A 141 -16.75 -18.42 -2.68
#